data_AF-A0A7Z8LBE6-F1
#
_entry.id   AF-A0A7Z8LBE6-F1
#
_cell.length_a   1.000
_cell.length_b   1.000
_cell.length_c   1.000
_cell.angle_alpha   90.00
_cell.angle_beta   90.00
_cell.angle_gamma   90.00
#
_symmetry.space_group_name_H-M   'P 1'
#
loop_
_entity.id
_entity.type
_entity.pdbx_description
1 polymer ?
#
loop_
_entity_poly.entity_id
_entity_poly.type
_entity_poly.pdbx_seq_one_letter_code
_entity_poly.pdbx_strand_id
1 'polypeptide(L)'
;MRMTFAAVLIAGLGLAGFAAWQTMTHITSLQAELSQARNSANRAETVNVLVTGRELKYGQTLTREDVRVAPFPAVAVPPGAYTDVDELFPDGHTTRTVLRTMDEIEPILKTKLTEPGKEAGITSHLSAGMRAFTIPVNATSGVAGFLRPGDHVDVFWTGRTSDRGEVTQLIQPRLRLIAVDQSADMDRSAKTSNARTVTVEASPSVAASLAQAQNSGRLSLALVGVDDDSISESIEMTQDALLGIVREERQAAPVEEKCHIRTRRGGEVVQIEIPCTN
;
A
#
# COMPACT_ATOMS: atom_id res chain seq x y z
N MET A 1 52.61 -82.00 0.38
CA MET A 1 52.01 -81.03 -0.56
C MET A 1 50.50 -80.81 -0.35
N ARG A 2 49.64 -81.82 -0.16
CA ARG A 2 48.17 -81.57 -0.02
C ARG A 2 47.75 -80.78 1.24
N MET A 3 48.39 -81.00 2.39
CA MET A 3 48.06 -80.26 3.63
C MET A 3 48.47 -78.79 3.60
N THR A 4 49.55 -78.44 2.90
CA THR A 4 49.96 -77.03 2.74
C THR A 4 48.98 -76.27 1.86
N PHE A 5 48.44 -76.91 0.81
CA PHE A 5 47.38 -76.30 -0.01
C PHE A 5 46.08 -76.08 0.78
N ALA A 6 45.66 -77.04 1.61
CA ALA A 6 44.48 -76.89 2.46
C ALA A 6 44.65 -75.76 3.50
N ALA A 7 45.83 -75.67 4.14
CA ALA A 7 46.13 -74.62 5.11
C ALA A 7 46.14 -73.22 4.47
N VAL A 8 46.71 -73.08 3.26
CA VAL A 8 46.72 -71.81 2.53
C VAL A 8 45.30 -71.40 2.10
N LEU A 9 44.46 -72.36 1.69
CA LEU A 9 43.08 -72.09 1.31
C LEU A 9 42.22 -71.62 2.49
N ILE A 10 42.38 -72.24 3.66
CA ILE A 10 41.68 -71.81 4.89
C ILE A 10 42.15 -70.42 5.32
N ALA A 11 43.45 -70.16 5.28
CA ALA A 11 44.00 -68.85 5.59
C ALA A 11 43.49 -67.77 4.61
N GLY A 12 43.43 -68.07 3.31
CA GLY A 12 42.91 -67.16 2.29
C GLY A 12 41.42 -66.82 2.49
N LEU A 13 40.59 -67.83 2.78
CA LEU A 13 39.16 -67.61 3.08
C LEU A 13 38.95 -66.83 4.38
N GLY A 14 39.77 -67.08 5.40
CA GLY A 14 39.74 -66.33 6.66
C GLY A 14 40.07 -64.84 6.46
N LEU A 15 41.10 -64.55 5.68
CA LEU A 15 41.48 -63.16 5.36
C LEU A 15 40.42 -62.45 4.50
N ALA A 16 39.84 -63.13 3.51
CA ALA A 16 38.77 -62.57 2.68
C ALA A 16 37.50 -62.28 3.51
N GLY A 17 37.12 -63.20 4.40
CA GLY A 17 35.98 -63.00 5.31
C GLY A 17 36.21 -61.85 6.30
N PHE A 18 37.43 -61.73 6.84
CA PHE A 18 37.80 -60.62 7.72
C PHE A 18 37.77 -59.27 7.01
N ALA A 19 38.30 -59.19 5.79
CA ALA A 19 38.26 -57.96 4.98
C ALA A 19 36.82 -57.56 4.63
N ALA A 20 35.97 -58.51 4.24
CA ALA A 20 34.55 -58.27 3.97
C ALA A 20 33.78 -57.79 5.22
N TRP A 21 34.09 -58.35 6.39
CA TRP A 21 33.49 -57.89 7.66
C TRP A 21 33.94 -56.47 8.03
N GLN A 22 35.21 -56.14 7.81
CA GLN A 22 35.74 -54.81 8.08
C GLN A 22 35.17 -53.74 7.12
N THR A 23 35.03 -54.05 5.83
CA THR A 23 34.43 -53.12 4.86
C THR A 23 32.94 -52.93 5.13
N MET A 24 32.23 -54.01 5.46
CA MET A 24 30.81 -53.93 5.82
C MET A 24 30.59 -53.06 7.06
N THR A 25 31.40 -53.21 8.10
CA THR A 25 31.31 -52.39 9.32
C THR A 25 31.67 -50.92 9.07
N HIS A 26 32.62 -50.64 8.18
CA HIS A 26 32.96 -49.27 7.82
C HIS A 26 31.85 -48.61 6.99
N ILE A 27 31.27 -49.31 6.02
CA ILE A 27 30.16 -48.82 5.20
C ILE A 27 28.92 -48.54 6.07
N THR A 28 28.58 -49.42 7.01
CA THR A 28 27.44 -49.20 7.92
C THR A 28 27.68 -48.01 8.84
N SER A 29 28.91 -47.79 9.31
CA SER A 29 29.24 -46.60 10.11
C SER A 29 29.11 -45.29 9.32
N LEU A 30 29.58 -45.26 8.06
CA LEU A 30 29.44 -44.09 7.18
C LEU A 30 27.98 -43.83 6.83
N GLN A 31 27.19 -44.87 6.59
CA GLN A 31 25.74 -44.74 6.37
C GLN A 31 25.03 -44.19 7.61
N ALA A 32 25.42 -44.64 8.80
CA ALA A 32 24.88 -44.13 10.06
C ALA A 32 25.21 -42.65 10.26
N GLU A 33 26.46 -42.23 10.04
CA GLU A 33 26.88 -40.82 10.12
C GLU A 33 26.15 -39.94 9.09
N LEU A 34 26.03 -40.39 7.84
CA LEU A 34 25.28 -39.68 6.80
C LEU A 34 23.78 -39.56 7.15
N SER A 35 23.19 -40.62 7.71
CA SER A 35 21.79 -40.59 8.16
C SER A 35 21.59 -39.61 9.32
N GLN A 36 22.54 -39.56 10.25
CA GLN A 36 22.51 -38.66 11.39
C GLN A 36 22.71 -37.20 10.96
N ALA A 37 23.65 -36.93 10.05
CA ALA A 37 23.90 -35.61 9.49
C ALA A 37 22.70 -35.08 8.69
N ARG A 38 22.04 -35.94 7.89
CA ARG A 38 20.79 -35.59 7.18
C ARG A 38 19.65 -35.30 8.15
N ASN A 39 19.52 -36.09 9.22
CA ASN A 39 18.50 -35.88 10.22
C ASN A 39 18.75 -34.61 11.06
N SER A 40 20.00 -34.27 11.36
CA SER A 40 20.33 -33.03 12.07
C SER A 40 20.19 -31.78 11.20
N ALA A 41 20.53 -31.85 9.91
CA ALA A 41 20.29 -30.75 8.97
C ALA A 41 18.79 -30.44 8.81
N ASN A 42 17.93 -31.45 8.98
CA ASN A 42 16.47 -31.31 8.95
C ASN A 42 15.84 -31.02 10.32
N ARG A 43 16.61 -31.00 11.42
CA ARG A 43 16.15 -30.51 12.74
C ARG A 43 16.37 -29.00 12.84
N ALA A 44 15.87 -28.24 11.87
CA ALA A 44 15.55 -26.86 12.17
C ALA A 44 14.48 -26.88 13.27
N GLU A 45 14.63 -26.05 14.30
CA GLU A 45 13.58 -25.84 15.29
C GLU A 45 12.30 -25.46 14.56
N THR A 46 11.24 -26.26 14.69
CA THR A 46 9.97 -26.02 14.02
C THR A 46 8.98 -25.44 15.01
N VAL A 47 8.22 -24.44 14.57
CA VAL A 47 7.12 -23.83 15.29
C VAL A 47 5.81 -24.14 14.55
N ASN A 48 4.75 -24.39 15.30
CA ASN A 48 3.43 -24.57 14.73
C ASN A 48 2.88 -23.22 14.28
N VAL A 49 2.52 -23.12 13.00
CA VAL A 49 1.91 -21.93 12.40
C VAL A 49 0.54 -22.31 11.84
N LEU A 50 -0.42 -21.40 12.00
CA LEU A 50 -1.74 -21.55 11.41
C LEU A 50 -1.67 -21.23 9.92
N VAL A 51 -2.15 -22.17 9.11
CA VAL A 51 -2.25 -22.05 7.66
C VAL A 51 -3.69 -22.22 7.20
N THR A 52 -3.98 -21.71 6.02
CA THR A 52 -5.27 -21.90 5.35
C THR A 52 -5.47 -23.34 4.88
N GLY A 53 -6.68 -23.86 5.04
CA GLY A 53 -7.08 -25.19 4.56
C GLY A 53 -7.60 -25.22 3.13
N ARG A 54 -7.85 -24.05 2.52
CA ARG A 54 -8.32 -23.87 1.15
C ARG A 54 -8.01 -22.46 0.67
N GLU A 55 -8.17 -22.22 -0.62
CA GLU A 55 -8.15 -20.86 -1.17
C GLU A 55 -9.28 -20.01 -0.58
N LEU A 56 -8.92 -18.80 -0.16
CA LEU A 56 -9.78 -17.80 0.47
C LEU A 56 -9.60 -16.45 -0.23
N LYS A 57 -10.67 -15.92 -0.82
CA LYS A 57 -10.65 -14.65 -1.58
C LYS A 57 -11.06 -13.46 -0.72
N TYR A 58 -10.76 -12.25 -1.20
CA TYR A 58 -11.24 -11.00 -0.60
C TYR A 58 -12.73 -11.06 -0.26
N GLY A 59 -13.08 -10.63 0.95
CA GLY A 59 -14.46 -10.60 1.42
C GLY A 59 -15.02 -11.94 1.91
N GLN A 60 -14.31 -13.06 1.73
CA GLN A 60 -14.75 -14.34 2.30
C GLN A 60 -14.53 -14.38 3.81
N THR A 61 -15.42 -15.08 4.50
CA THR A 61 -15.31 -15.32 5.94
C THR A 61 -14.35 -16.48 6.20
N LEU A 62 -13.39 -16.24 7.09
CA LEU A 62 -12.52 -17.24 7.67
C LEU A 62 -13.17 -17.80 8.94
N THR A 63 -13.35 -19.11 8.99
CA THR A 63 -13.87 -19.85 10.15
C THR A 63 -12.80 -20.80 10.71
N ARG A 64 -13.05 -21.41 11.87
CA ARG A 64 -12.12 -22.41 12.45
C ARG A 64 -11.92 -23.64 11.55
N GLU A 65 -12.90 -23.97 10.71
CA GLU A 65 -12.83 -25.12 9.78
C GLU A 65 -11.86 -24.88 8.62
N ASP A 66 -11.64 -23.60 8.28
CA ASP A 66 -10.72 -23.19 7.21
C ASP A 66 -9.26 -23.12 7.70
N VAL A 67 -8.99 -23.41 8.97
CA VAL A 67 -7.66 -23.28 9.59
C VAL A 67 -7.04 -24.65 9.84
N ARG A 68 -5.78 -24.82 9.45
CA ARG A 68 -4.96 -26.01 9.73
C ARG A 68 -3.68 -25.59 10.44
N VAL A 69 -3.07 -26.51 11.16
CA VAL A 69 -1.76 -26.30 11.79
C VAL A 69 -0.70 -26.97 10.92
N ALA A 70 0.35 -26.24 10.56
CA ALA A 70 1.50 -26.77 9.82
C ALA A 70 2.81 -26.47 10.57
N PRO A 71 3.76 -27.43 10.62
CA PRO A 71 5.08 -27.18 11.17
C PRO A 71 5.91 -26.33 10.21
N PHE A 72 6.34 -25.16 10.65
CA PHE A 72 7.24 -24.27 9.91
C PHE A 72 8.60 -24.19 10.62
N PRO A 73 9.73 -24.13 9.89
CA PRO A 73 11.01 -23.79 10.51
C PRO A 73 10.91 -22.41 11.19
N ALA A 74 11.37 -22.28 12.43
CA ALA A 74 11.28 -21.05 13.24
C ALA A 74 11.84 -19.83 12.49
N VAL A 75 12.91 -20.03 11.71
CA VAL A 75 13.56 -19.01 10.89
C VAL A 75 12.76 -18.57 9.66
N ALA A 76 11.76 -19.35 9.24
CA ALA A 76 10.96 -19.12 8.04
C ALA A 76 9.52 -18.70 8.37
N VAL A 77 9.18 -18.51 9.64
CA VAL A 77 7.87 -18.01 10.06
C VAL A 77 7.75 -16.53 9.67
N PRO A 78 6.79 -16.15 8.80
CA PRO A 78 6.62 -14.76 8.43
C PRO A 78 6.20 -13.91 9.65
N PRO A 79 6.63 -12.65 9.73
CA PRO A 79 6.25 -11.77 10.84
C PRO A 79 4.73 -11.54 10.85
N GLY A 80 4.13 -11.66 12.03
CA GLY A 80 2.68 -11.48 12.21
C GLY A 80 1.84 -12.69 11.78
N ALA A 81 2.45 -13.85 11.55
CA ALA A 81 1.73 -15.11 11.42
C ALA A 81 1.10 -15.53 12.76
N TYR A 82 -0.11 -16.08 12.70
CA TYR A 82 -0.77 -16.64 13.88
C TYR A 82 -0.21 -18.04 14.18
N THR A 83 0.10 -18.29 15.46
CA THR A 83 0.54 -19.61 15.96
C THR A 83 -0.53 -20.29 16.81
N ASP A 84 -1.49 -19.51 17.32
CA ASP A 84 -2.54 -19.97 18.22
C ASP A 84 -3.94 -19.60 17.68
N VAL A 85 -4.87 -20.54 17.80
CA VAL A 85 -6.25 -20.39 17.30
C VAL A 85 -7.05 -19.40 18.16
N ASP A 86 -6.76 -19.30 19.45
CA ASP A 86 -7.42 -18.37 20.35
C ASP A 86 -6.92 -16.93 20.13
N GLU A 87 -5.68 -16.73 19.66
CA GLU A 87 -5.21 -15.43 19.20
C GLU A 87 -5.87 -15.03 17.86
N LEU A 88 -6.11 -16.02 16.99
CA LEU A 88 -6.85 -15.80 15.75
C LEU A 88 -8.32 -15.47 16.03
N PHE A 89 -8.95 -16.08 17.03
CA PHE A 89 -10.36 -15.91 17.38
C PHE A 89 -10.56 -15.55 18.86
N PRO A 90 -10.20 -14.31 19.28
CA PRO A 90 -10.31 -13.90 20.68
C PRO A 90 -11.77 -13.64 21.10
N ASP A 91 -12.02 -13.63 22.41
CA ASP A 91 -13.25 -13.15 23.05
C ASP A 91 -14.57 -13.80 22.54
N GLY A 92 -14.50 -15.05 22.10
CA GLY A 92 -15.66 -15.79 21.61
C GLY A 92 -16.11 -15.40 20.19
N HIS A 93 -15.37 -14.54 19.50
CA HIS A 93 -15.57 -14.31 18.07
C HIS A 93 -15.25 -15.58 17.29
N THR A 94 -16.07 -15.92 16.31
CA THR A 94 -15.92 -17.15 15.51
C THR A 94 -15.52 -16.89 14.07
N THR A 95 -15.49 -15.62 13.67
CA THR A 95 -15.32 -15.21 12.27
C THR A 95 -14.38 -14.02 12.14
N ARG A 96 -13.63 -14.04 11.05
CA ARG A 96 -12.91 -12.89 10.49
C ARG A 96 -13.17 -12.83 9.00
N THR A 97 -12.91 -11.69 8.37
CA THR A 97 -13.04 -11.57 6.91
C THR A 97 -11.67 -11.34 6.29
N VAL A 98 -11.50 -11.92 5.10
CA VAL A 98 -10.26 -11.90 4.34
C VAL A 98 -10.09 -10.57 3.62
N LEU A 99 -8.97 -9.89 3.87
CA LEU A 99 -8.60 -8.61 3.25
C LEU A 99 -7.69 -8.76 2.03
N ARG A 100 -6.99 -9.89 1.92
CA ARG A 100 -6.13 -10.22 0.79
C ARG A 100 -6.24 -11.71 0.53
N THR A 101 -6.25 -12.09 -0.73
CA THR A 101 -6.36 -13.48 -1.14
C THR A 101 -5.27 -14.32 -0.49
N MET A 102 -5.67 -15.49 -0.01
CA MET A 102 -4.78 -16.49 0.57
C MET A 102 -4.98 -17.81 -0.16
N ASP A 103 -3.89 -18.39 -0.62
CA ASP A 103 -3.90 -19.71 -1.26
C ASP A 103 -4.00 -20.81 -0.21
N GLU A 104 -4.21 -22.07 -0.61
CA GLU A 104 -4.18 -23.21 0.30
C GLU A 104 -2.77 -23.43 0.89
N ILE A 105 -2.69 -23.78 2.18
CA ILE A 105 -1.44 -24.02 2.94
C ILE A 105 -0.61 -22.73 3.08
N GLU A 106 -1.23 -21.56 2.97
CA GLU A 106 -0.57 -20.29 3.22
C GLU A 106 -0.64 -19.89 4.71
N PRO A 107 0.46 -19.43 5.34
CA PRO A 107 0.44 -18.87 6.69
C PRO A 107 -0.57 -17.73 6.83
N ILE A 108 -1.42 -17.82 7.85
CA ILE A 108 -2.43 -16.80 8.13
C ILE A 108 -1.76 -15.62 8.84
N LEU A 109 -1.74 -14.47 8.18
CA LEU A 109 -1.11 -13.25 8.70
C LEU A 109 -2.15 -12.25 9.22
N LYS A 110 -1.78 -11.51 10.27
CA LYS A 110 -2.57 -10.39 10.82
C LYS A 110 -2.97 -9.36 9.77
N THR A 111 -2.09 -9.07 8.81
CA THR A 111 -2.30 -8.07 7.75
C THR A 111 -3.25 -8.52 6.64
N LYS A 112 -3.60 -9.81 6.60
CA LYS A 112 -4.52 -10.39 5.59
C LYS A 112 -5.96 -10.54 6.10
N LEU A 113 -6.23 -10.18 7.34
CA LEU A 113 -7.53 -10.36 7.99
C LEU A 113 -8.04 -9.07 8.62
N THR A 114 -9.35 -8.95 8.73
CA THR A 114 -9.99 -7.94 9.56
C THR A 114 -9.75 -8.19 11.05
N GLU A 115 -10.05 -7.18 11.87
CA GLU A 115 -10.27 -7.40 13.30
C GLU A 115 -11.42 -8.40 13.53
N PRO A 116 -11.42 -9.14 14.66
CA PRO A 116 -12.47 -10.10 14.99
C PRO A 116 -13.88 -9.53 14.82
N GLY A 117 -14.76 -10.26 14.12
CA GLY A 117 -16.15 -9.85 13.93
C GLY A 117 -16.39 -8.65 13.00
N LYS A 118 -15.35 -8.10 12.34
CA LYS A 118 -15.51 -7.03 11.34
C LYS A 118 -15.59 -7.61 9.94
N GLU A 119 -16.48 -7.05 9.12
CA GLU A 119 -16.56 -7.34 7.69
C GLU A 119 -15.45 -6.64 6.90
N ALA A 120 -15.05 -7.22 5.77
CA ALA A 120 -14.18 -6.55 4.82
C ALA A 120 -14.95 -5.47 4.07
N GLY A 121 -14.33 -4.30 3.95
CA GLY A 121 -14.93 -3.14 3.30
C GLY A 121 -14.03 -1.91 3.37
N ILE A 122 -14.50 -0.78 2.84
CA ILE A 122 -13.73 0.47 2.80
C ILE A 122 -13.23 0.87 4.20
N THR A 123 -14.05 0.63 5.22
CA THR A 123 -13.72 0.93 6.63
C THR A 123 -12.63 0.03 7.21
N SER A 124 -12.47 -1.20 6.71
CA SER A 124 -11.43 -2.14 7.17
C SER A 124 -10.03 -1.79 6.66
N HIS A 125 -9.93 -0.98 5.60
CA HIS A 125 -8.66 -0.47 5.06
C HIS A 125 -8.28 0.92 5.61
N LEU A 126 -9.16 1.55 6.41
CA LEU A 126 -8.89 2.84 7.01
C LEU A 126 -8.03 2.70 8.27
N SER A 127 -6.97 3.50 8.32
CA SER A 127 -6.15 3.71 9.50
C SER A 127 -6.94 4.48 10.56
N ALA A 128 -6.57 4.27 11.83
CA ALA A 128 -7.20 4.95 12.95
C ALA A 128 -7.12 6.48 12.78
N GLY A 129 -8.27 7.16 12.88
CA GLY A 129 -8.36 8.61 12.72
C GLY A 129 -8.38 9.11 11.27
N MET A 130 -8.41 8.23 10.27
CA MET A 130 -8.58 8.62 8.86
C MET A 130 -10.04 8.47 8.39
N ARG A 131 -10.39 9.16 7.32
CA ARG A 131 -11.72 9.20 6.71
C ARG A 131 -11.61 8.78 5.25
N ALA A 132 -12.60 8.03 4.78
CA ALA A 132 -12.78 7.74 3.38
C ALA A 132 -13.39 8.96 2.68
N PHE A 133 -12.74 9.48 1.64
CA PHE A 133 -13.28 10.57 0.82
C PHE A 133 -13.33 10.16 -0.65
N THR A 134 -14.50 10.28 -1.27
CA THR A 134 -14.70 9.86 -2.67
C THR A 134 -14.49 11.02 -3.62
N ILE A 135 -13.63 10.81 -4.62
CA ILE A 135 -13.35 11.74 -5.70
C ILE A 135 -13.92 11.17 -7.01
N PRO A 136 -14.82 11.90 -7.69
CA PRO A 136 -15.25 11.51 -9.03
C PRO A 136 -14.09 11.67 -10.00
N VAL A 137 -13.88 10.67 -10.85
CA VAL A 137 -12.86 10.67 -11.89
C VAL A 137 -13.51 10.53 -13.26
N ASN A 138 -12.96 11.24 -14.23
CA ASN A 138 -13.41 11.13 -15.62
C ASN A 138 -12.56 10.10 -16.36
N ALA A 139 -13.22 9.22 -17.09
CA ALA A 139 -12.61 8.13 -17.87
C ALA A 139 -11.65 8.62 -18.98
N THR A 140 -11.64 9.92 -19.30
CA THR A 140 -10.69 10.55 -20.22
C THR A 140 -9.28 10.70 -19.64
N SER A 141 -9.10 10.57 -18.32
CA SER A 141 -7.78 10.46 -17.72
C SER A 141 -7.24 9.05 -17.95
N GLY A 142 -6.24 8.89 -18.83
CA GLY A 142 -5.70 7.58 -19.26
C GLY A 142 -5.13 6.69 -18.15
N VAL A 143 -5.12 7.16 -16.91
CA VAL A 143 -4.63 6.47 -15.71
C VAL A 143 -5.75 5.73 -14.98
N ALA A 144 -7.02 6.08 -15.18
CA ALA A 144 -8.17 5.54 -14.45
C ALA A 144 -8.30 4.01 -14.52
N GLY A 145 -7.84 3.38 -15.62
CA GLY A 145 -7.86 1.93 -15.78
C GLY A 145 -6.76 1.16 -15.05
N PHE A 146 -5.77 1.86 -14.49
CA PHE A 146 -4.62 1.26 -13.80
C PHE A 146 -4.65 1.44 -12.29
N LEU A 147 -5.54 2.29 -11.78
CA LEU A 147 -5.68 2.56 -10.35
C LEU A 147 -6.17 1.32 -9.61
N ARG A 148 -5.49 0.99 -8.51
CA ARG A 148 -5.87 -0.09 -7.59
C ARG A 148 -5.96 0.44 -6.15
N PRO A 149 -6.82 -0.17 -5.31
CA PRO A 149 -6.73 0.02 -3.87
C PRO A 149 -5.30 -0.28 -3.39
N GLY A 150 -4.71 0.65 -2.64
CA GLY A 150 -3.31 0.61 -2.20
C GLY A 150 -2.36 1.51 -2.97
N ASP A 151 -2.72 1.97 -4.18
CA ASP A 151 -1.91 2.92 -4.95
C ASP A 151 -1.90 4.31 -4.32
N HIS A 152 -0.90 5.12 -4.66
CA HIS A 152 -0.81 6.53 -4.22
C HIS A 152 -1.08 7.47 -5.40
N VAL A 153 -1.83 8.54 -5.16
CA VAL A 153 -2.19 9.53 -6.17
C VAL A 153 -1.92 10.96 -5.70
N ASP A 154 -1.51 11.79 -6.64
CA ASP A 154 -1.46 13.25 -6.48
C ASP A 154 -2.76 13.86 -6.94
N VAL A 155 -3.32 14.78 -6.15
CA VAL A 155 -4.56 15.48 -6.45
C VAL A 155 -4.26 16.92 -6.87
N PHE A 156 -4.57 17.22 -8.12
CA PHE A 156 -4.53 18.56 -8.67
C PHE A 156 -5.93 19.18 -8.64
N TRP A 157 -5.98 20.46 -8.33
CA TRP A 157 -7.18 21.27 -8.42
C TRP A 157 -7.01 22.32 -9.51
N THR A 158 -7.98 22.40 -10.41
CA THR A 158 -8.06 23.45 -11.44
C THR A 158 -9.29 24.31 -11.18
N GLY A 159 -9.08 25.61 -10.97
CA GLY A 159 -10.15 26.57 -10.73
C GLY A 159 -9.83 27.95 -11.29
N ARG A 160 -10.82 28.83 -11.26
CA ARG A 160 -10.64 30.23 -11.69
C ARG A 160 -10.43 31.12 -10.48
N THR A 161 -9.41 31.94 -10.53
CA THR A 161 -9.19 33.04 -9.59
C THR A 161 -9.43 34.38 -10.29
N SER A 162 -9.90 35.37 -9.54
CA SER A 162 -10.32 36.69 -10.07
C SER A 162 -9.21 37.39 -10.84
N ASP A 163 -7.95 37.21 -10.41
CA ASP A 163 -6.84 38.04 -10.89
C ASP A 163 -5.89 37.29 -11.85
N ARG A 164 -5.90 35.95 -11.83
CA ARG A 164 -4.93 35.09 -12.58
C ARG A 164 -5.57 34.13 -13.58
N GLY A 165 -6.89 34.20 -13.78
CA GLY A 165 -7.59 33.30 -14.71
C GLY A 165 -7.69 31.87 -14.19
N GLU A 166 -7.60 30.87 -15.08
CA GLU A 166 -7.61 29.46 -14.71
C GLU A 166 -6.23 29.03 -14.21
N VAL A 167 -6.19 28.47 -13.00
CA VAL A 167 -4.98 28.04 -12.29
C VAL A 167 -5.14 26.56 -11.94
N THR A 168 -4.09 25.78 -12.14
CA THR A 168 -3.98 24.40 -11.68
C THR A 168 -2.94 24.31 -10.59
N GLN A 169 -3.29 23.74 -9.45
CA GLN A 169 -2.40 23.60 -8.30
C GLN A 169 -2.43 22.17 -7.77
N LEU A 170 -1.25 21.64 -7.40
CA LEU A 170 -1.15 20.43 -6.59
C LEU A 170 -1.62 20.74 -5.17
N ILE A 171 -2.74 20.16 -4.74
CA ILE A 171 -3.34 20.44 -3.43
C ILE A 171 -3.06 19.36 -2.40
N GLN A 172 -2.92 18.11 -2.83
CA GLN A 172 -2.65 16.98 -1.93
C GLN A 172 -1.73 15.99 -2.65
N PRO A 173 -0.45 15.93 -2.28
CA PRO A 173 0.45 14.91 -2.80
C PRO A 173 0.23 13.57 -2.09
N ARG A 174 0.48 12.48 -2.83
CA ARG A 174 0.68 11.12 -2.33
C ARG A 174 -0.44 10.58 -1.43
N LEU A 175 -1.69 10.85 -1.78
CA LEU A 175 -2.83 10.28 -1.07
C LEU A 175 -3.00 8.79 -1.42
N ARG A 176 -3.22 7.98 -0.39
CA ARG A 176 -3.45 6.54 -0.55
C ARG A 176 -4.88 6.26 -0.99
N LEU A 177 -5.04 5.43 -2.03
CA LEU A 177 -6.33 4.90 -2.46
C LEU A 177 -6.74 3.72 -1.58
N ILE A 178 -7.99 3.73 -1.13
CA ILE A 178 -8.59 2.62 -0.36
C ILE A 178 -9.68 1.89 -1.14
N ALA A 179 -10.27 2.53 -2.16
CA ALA A 179 -11.23 1.88 -3.03
C ALA A 179 -11.26 2.51 -4.43
N VAL A 180 -11.60 1.70 -5.42
CA VAL A 180 -11.88 2.12 -6.80
C VAL A 180 -13.25 1.54 -7.18
N ASP A 181 -14.17 2.39 -7.65
CA ASP A 181 -15.56 2.02 -7.94
C ASP A 181 -16.23 1.19 -6.84
N GLN A 182 -16.14 1.67 -5.59
CA GLN A 182 -16.71 1.04 -4.38
C GLN A 182 -16.08 -0.32 -4.00
N SER A 183 -15.03 -0.76 -4.70
CA SER A 183 -14.31 -2.00 -4.43
C SER A 183 -12.98 -1.69 -3.73
N ALA A 184 -12.75 -2.32 -2.58
CA ALA A 184 -11.50 -2.24 -1.82
C ALA A 184 -10.59 -3.48 -2.03
N ASP A 185 -10.93 -4.34 -2.98
CA ASP A 185 -10.16 -5.54 -3.32
C ASP A 185 -8.83 -5.15 -4.00
N MET A 186 -7.72 -5.40 -3.31
CA MET A 186 -6.35 -5.11 -3.79
C MET A 186 -5.90 -6.09 -4.89
N ASP A 187 -6.44 -7.32 -4.89
CA ASP A 187 -6.02 -8.37 -5.84
C ASP A 187 -6.86 -8.32 -7.12
N ARG A 188 -7.78 -7.34 -7.22
CA ARG A 188 -8.63 -7.13 -8.39
C ARG A 188 -7.76 -6.89 -9.63
N SER A 189 -7.96 -7.74 -10.63
CA SER A 189 -7.35 -7.56 -11.94
C SER A 189 -7.83 -6.27 -12.59
N ALA A 190 -6.87 -5.43 -13.03
CA ALA A 190 -7.09 -4.17 -13.74
C ALA A 190 -7.60 -4.39 -15.18
N LYS A 191 -8.67 -5.18 -15.36
CA LYS A 191 -9.37 -5.27 -16.65
C LYS A 191 -9.99 -3.91 -16.94
N THR A 192 -9.21 -3.00 -17.55
CA THR A 192 -9.56 -1.70 -18.17
C THR A 192 -10.97 -1.22 -17.84
N SER A 193 -11.27 -1.09 -16.55
CA SER A 193 -12.56 -0.57 -16.12
C SER A 193 -12.35 0.92 -16.08
N ASN A 194 -13.17 1.64 -16.85
CA ASN A 194 -13.25 3.09 -16.75
C ASN A 194 -13.72 3.41 -15.34
N ALA A 195 -12.77 3.59 -14.40
CA ALA A 195 -13.08 3.97 -13.05
C ALA A 195 -13.85 5.28 -13.09
N ARG A 196 -14.95 5.35 -12.34
CA ARG A 196 -15.79 6.55 -12.21
C ARG A 196 -15.54 7.26 -10.91
N THR A 197 -15.13 6.51 -9.90
CA THR A 197 -14.87 7.05 -8.57
C THR A 197 -13.65 6.39 -7.96
N VAL A 198 -12.87 7.18 -7.25
CA VAL A 198 -11.81 6.68 -6.38
C VAL A 198 -12.09 7.15 -4.97
N THR A 199 -11.71 6.36 -3.99
CA THR A 199 -11.82 6.71 -2.58
C THR A 199 -10.43 6.78 -1.99
N VAL A 200 -10.08 7.94 -1.45
CA VAL A 200 -8.81 8.18 -0.77
C VAL A 200 -8.98 8.07 0.74
N GLU A 201 -7.90 7.68 1.41
CA GLU A 201 -7.73 7.83 2.85
C GLU A 201 -7.23 9.24 3.17
N ALA A 202 -8.01 10.02 3.91
CA ALA A 202 -7.72 11.42 4.22
C ALA A 202 -7.92 11.73 5.71
N SER A 203 -7.09 12.63 6.26
CA SER A 203 -7.36 13.21 7.58
C SER A 203 -8.58 14.15 7.51
N PRO A 204 -9.20 14.55 8.63
CA PRO A 204 -10.34 15.48 8.62
C PRO A 204 -10.06 16.79 7.89
N SER A 205 -8.87 17.36 8.09
CA SER A 205 -8.46 18.62 7.46
C SER A 205 -8.29 18.44 5.96
N VAL A 206 -7.67 17.33 5.53
CA VAL A 206 -7.51 17.00 4.10
C VAL A 206 -8.87 16.74 3.46
N ALA A 207 -9.77 15.99 4.10
CA ALA A 207 -11.11 15.74 3.59
C ALA A 207 -11.93 17.04 3.43
N ALA A 208 -11.84 17.96 4.40
CA ALA A 208 -12.48 19.28 4.28
C ALA A 208 -11.88 20.13 3.15
N SER A 209 -10.55 20.10 2.98
CA SER A 209 -9.85 20.78 1.88
C SER A 209 -10.27 20.22 0.51
N LEU A 210 -10.32 18.89 0.37
CA LEU A 210 -10.78 18.22 -0.85
C LEU A 210 -12.24 18.52 -1.16
N ALA A 211 -13.12 18.54 -0.15
CA ALA A 211 -14.52 18.92 -0.32
C ALA A 211 -14.66 20.37 -0.82
N GLN A 212 -13.90 21.30 -0.25
CA GLN A 212 -13.87 22.68 -0.73
C GLN A 212 -13.34 22.77 -2.17
N ALA A 213 -12.29 22.04 -2.49
CA ALA A 213 -11.70 21.99 -3.82
C ALA A 213 -12.67 21.43 -4.88
N GLN A 214 -13.46 20.40 -4.54
CA GLN A 214 -14.53 19.87 -5.40
C GLN A 214 -15.62 20.91 -5.68
N ASN A 215 -15.96 21.74 -4.70
CA ASN A 215 -17.00 22.77 -4.85
C ASN A 215 -16.51 24.00 -5.64
N SER A 216 -15.21 24.32 -5.55
CA SER A 216 -14.64 25.52 -6.18
C SER A 216 -14.04 25.29 -7.57
N GLY A 217 -13.85 24.04 -7.99
CA GLY A 217 -13.19 23.73 -9.26
C GLY A 217 -13.27 22.27 -9.67
N ARG A 218 -12.34 21.84 -10.53
CA ARG A 218 -12.23 20.45 -11.02
C ARG A 218 -11.03 19.78 -10.37
N LEU A 219 -11.17 18.52 -9.99
CA LEU A 219 -10.05 17.70 -9.53
C LEU A 219 -9.54 16.81 -10.66
N SER A 220 -8.22 16.68 -10.75
CA SER A 220 -7.54 15.70 -11.59
C SER A 220 -6.53 14.91 -10.76
N LEU A 221 -6.28 13.66 -11.16
CA LEU A 221 -5.42 12.74 -10.44
C LEU A 221 -4.23 12.33 -11.30
N ALA A 222 -3.06 12.22 -10.69
CA ALA A 222 -1.90 11.55 -11.26
C ALA A 222 -1.51 10.36 -10.37
N LEU A 223 -1.21 9.22 -10.98
CA LEU A 223 -0.70 8.05 -10.26
C LEU A 223 0.78 8.26 -9.95
N VAL A 224 1.14 8.11 -8.68
CA VAL A 224 2.52 8.25 -8.20
C VAL A 224 3.29 6.96 -8.50
N GLY A 225 4.53 7.09 -8.97
CA GLY A 225 5.41 5.97 -9.24
C GLY A 225 5.79 5.19 -7.98
N VAL A 226 6.14 3.91 -8.14
CA VAL A 226 6.43 3.00 -7.02
C VAL A 226 7.66 3.44 -6.20
N ASP A 227 8.63 4.09 -6.84
CA ASP A 227 9.89 4.54 -6.25
C ASP A 227 10.03 6.07 -6.27
N ASP A 228 8.91 6.78 -6.23
CA ASP A 228 8.90 8.25 -6.21
C ASP A 228 8.93 8.78 -4.77
N ASP A 229 10.13 9.14 -4.31
CA ASP A 229 10.40 9.78 -3.01
C ASP A 229 10.44 11.31 -3.12
N SER A 230 9.99 11.90 -4.23
CA SER A 230 10.00 13.35 -4.38
C SER A 230 9.07 14.03 -3.36
N ILE A 231 9.59 15.05 -2.67
CA ILE A 231 8.77 15.94 -1.87
C ILE A 231 8.10 16.90 -2.85
N SER A 232 6.89 16.57 -3.28
CA SER A 232 6.13 17.46 -4.16
C SER A 232 5.77 18.75 -3.42
N GLU A 233 6.53 19.81 -3.69
CA GLU A 233 6.19 21.17 -3.26
C GLU A 233 4.87 21.60 -3.92
N SER A 234 4.24 22.66 -3.40
CA SER A 234 3.02 23.21 -3.99
C SER A 234 3.31 23.76 -5.39
N ILE A 235 3.08 22.92 -6.41
CA ILE A 235 3.20 23.31 -7.82
C ILE A 235 1.93 24.09 -8.19
N GLU A 236 2.09 25.35 -8.58
CA GLU A 236 1.05 26.18 -9.18
C GLU A 236 1.40 26.42 -10.66
N MET A 237 0.44 26.19 -11.55
CA MET A 237 0.57 26.43 -12.99
C MET A 237 -0.61 27.25 -13.48
N THR A 238 -0.33 28.44 -14.02
CA THR A 238 -1.34 29.28 -14.70
C THR A 238 -1.27 29.07 -16.21
N GLN A 239 -2.33 29.45 -16.93
CA GLN A 239 -2.30 29.39 -18.39
C GLN A 239 -1.16 30.23 -19.00
N ASP A 240 -0.88 31.39 -18.42
CA ASP A 240 0.20 32.27 -18.88
C ASP A 240 1.56 31.63 -18.61
N ALA A 241 1.77 31.02 -17.43
CA ALA A 241 2.99 30.31 -17.10
C ALA A 241 3.21 29.08 -18.02
N LEU A 242 2.15 28.33 -18.32
CA LEU A 242 2.19 27.19 -19.24
C LEU A 242 2.60 27.60 -20.67
N LEU A 243 2.15 28.79 -21.12
CA LEU A 243 2.42 29.32 -22.46
C LEU A 243 3.66 30.23 -22.52
N GLY A 244 4.33 30.48 -21.39
CA GLY A 244 5.47 31.40 -21.32
C GLY A 244 5.12 32.88 -21.54
N ILE A 245 3.87 33.27 -21.29
CA ILE A 245 3.38 34.64 -21.47
C ILE A 245 3.67 35.45 -20.20
N VAL A 246 4.52 36.46 -20.30
CA VAL A 246 4.72 37.42 -19.21
C VAL A 246 3.72 38.56 -19.38
N ARG A 247 2.67 38.61 -18.55
CA ARG A 247 1.83 39.81 -18.46
C ARG A 247 2.56 40.85 -17.64
N GLU A 248 2.92 41.95 -18.28
CA GLU A 248 3.38 43.16 -17.61
C GLU A 248 2.26 43.62 -16.69
N GLU A 249 2.49 43.59 -15.37
CA GLU A 249 1.53 44.10 -14.39
C GLU A 249 1.20 45.53 -14.78
N ARG A 250 -0.06 45.78 -15.17
CA ARG A 250 -0.57 47.14 -15.16
C ARG A 250 -0.54 47.59 -13.71
N GLN A 251 0.55 48.23 -13.30
CA GLN A 251 0.57 49.08 -12.14
C GLN A 251 -0.67 49.98 -12.28
N ALA A 252 -1.61 49.83 -11.35
CA ALA A 252 -2.75 50.72 -11.29
C ALA A 252 -2.18 52.13 -11.32
N ALA A 253 -2.56 52.90 -12.35
CA ALA A 253 -2.11 54.28 -12.47
C ALA A 253 -2.35 54.97 -11.12
N PRO A 254 -1.36 55.68 -10.56
CA PRO A 254 -1.53 56.34 -9.28
C PRO A 254 -2.80 57.19 -9.38
N VAL A 255 -3.76 56.90 -8.50
CA VAL A 255 -4.97 57.72 -8.39
C VAL A 255 -4.47 59.09 -7.96
N GLU A 256 -4.47 60.07 -8.88
CA GLU A 256 -4.14 61.45 -8.55
C GLU A 256 -5.06 61.89 -7.42
N GLU A 257 -4.50 62.13 -6.22
CA GLU A 257 -5.26 62.69 -5.11
C GLU A 257 -5.75 64.08 -5.51
N LYS A 258 -7.06 64.23 -5.69
CA LYS A 258 -7.69 65.51 -5.95
C LYS A 258 -8.03 66.18 -4.62
N CYS A 259 -7.37 67.29 -4.31
CA CYS A 259 -7.67 68.09 -3.14
C CYS A 259 -8.86 69.02 -3.44
N HIS A 260 -9.82 69.10 -2.52
CA HIS A 260 -10.99 69.98 -2.65
C HIS A 260 -11.04 70.96 -1.49
N ILE A 261 -11.29 72.24 -1.77
CA ILE A 261 -11.64 73.23 -0.75
C ILE A 261 -13.14 73.49 -0.77
N ARG A 262 -13.77 73.48 0.40
CA ARG A 262 -15.20 73.80 0.56
C ARG A 262 -15.32 75.29 0.85
N THR A 263 -15.90 76.04 -0.09
CA THR A 263 -16.18 77.48 0.12
C THR A 263 -17.68 77.69 0.12
N ARG A 264 -18.18 78.49 1.08
CA ARG A 264 -19.60 78.80 1.20
C ARG A 264 -19.85 80.18 0.62
N ARG A 265 -20.64 80.27 -0.45
CA ARG A 265 -21.08 81.55 -1.05
C ARG A 265 -22.60 81.63 -0.97
N GLY A 266 -23.11 82.64 -0.25
CA GLY A 266 -24.53 83.02 -0.30
C GLY A 266 -25.57 81.97 0.09
N GLY A 267 -25.18 80.91 0.82
CA GLY A 267 -26.09 79.84 1.26
C GLY A 267 -25.72 78.45 0.74
N GLU A 268 -24.96 78.37 -0.35
CA GLU A 268 -24.58 77.11 -1.00
C GLU A 268 -23.09 76.79 -0.78
N VAL A 269 -22.77 75.51 -0.57
CA VAL A 269 -21.40 75.02 -0.35
C VAL A 269 -20.88 74.47 -1.67
N VAL A 270 -19.89 75.14 -2.26
CA VAL A 270 -19.27 74.75 -3.52
C VAL A 270 -17.91 74.12 -3.23
N GLN A 271 -17.67 72.93 -3.77
CA GLN A 271 -16.37 72.25 -3.76
C GLN A 271 -15.55 72.68 -4.99
N ILE A 272 -14.37 73.24 -4.76
CA ILE A 272 -13.45 73.66 -5.82
C ILE A 272 -12.22 72.77 -5.75
N GLU A 273 -11.87 72.13 -6.87
CA GLU A 273 -10.63 71.36 -7.03
C GLU A 273 -9.42 72.31 -6.93
N ILE A 274 -8.49 72.02 -6.02
CA ILE A 274 -7.25 72.76 -5.82
C ILE A 274 -6.06 71.80 -5.99
N PRO A 275 -4.90 72.29 -6.47
CA PRO A 275 -3.69 71.47 -6.52
C PRO A 275 -3.28 71.07 -5.09
N CYS A 276 -3.08 69.78 -4.85
CA CYS A 276 -2.54 69.30 -3.58
C CYS A 276 -1.14 69.88 -3.38
N THR A 277 -1.03 70.82 -2.44
CA THR A 277 0.25 71.41 -2.03
C THR A 277 0.65 70.68 -0.76
N ASN A 278 1.82 70.04 -0.75
CA ASN A 278 2.37 69.33 0.42
C ASN A 278 2.48 70.21 1.66
#